data_AF-A0A813GFQ4-F1
#
_entry.id   AF-A0A813GFQ4-F1
#
_cell.length_a   1.000
_cell.length_b   1.000
_cell.length_c   1.000
_cell.angle_alpha   90.00
_cell.angle_beta   90.00
_cell.angle_gamma   90.00
#
_symmetry.space_group_name_H-M   'P 1'
#
loop_
_entity.id
_entity.type
_entity.pdbx_description
1 polymer ?
#
loop_
_entity_poly.entity_id
_entity_poly.type
_entity_poly.pdbx_seq_one_letter_code
_entity_poly.pdbx_strand_id
1 'polypeptide(L)'
;SPKRLSASKAPAESKVTALRSAALSKLKASWELAVYMLPQLAVAFSFAGSALLMKVLPLAGLAPATMQEELLSAYEGFVALPLLKPVLAPLGVGARELMLGLALAHLFAAALLVLPKGPVPARCAGLWAMVAMAGAEYCTRSTGFVPPMTPPQFKWHASVIGTFCHLFLFCCGAACLFREKTFSLGALSFAYSLFASKSGKSNNKEKVASPAKAKPTSTSTPAGSRKRDSTPPPTKDGRKSK
;
A
#
# COMPACT_ATOMS: atom_id res chain seq x y z
N SER A 1 -49.71 -48.59 -15.47
CA SER A 1 -48.37 -48.02 -15.24
C SER A 1 -48.43 -46.51 -15.02
N PRO A 2 -48.13 -45.97 -13.83
CA PRO A 2 -47.97 -44.53 -13.68
C PRO A 2 -46.54 -44.10 -14.02
N LYS A 3 -46.42 -43.05 -14.83
CA LYS A 3 -45.17 -42.36 -15.22
C LYS A 3 -44.62 -41.60 -14.00
N ARG A 4 -43.39 -41.93 -13.58
CA ARG A 4 -42.64 -41.20 -12.55
C ARG A 4 -42.05 -39.93 -13.17
N LEU A 5 -42.66 -38.78 -12.90
CA LEU A 5 -42.05 -37.46 -13.11
C LEU A 5 -41.14 -37.17 -11.92
N SER A 6 -39.84 -37.50 -12.04
CA SER A 6 -38.81 -36.91 -11.17
C SER A 6 -38.12 -35.79 -11.93
N ALA A 7 -38.73 -34.61 -11.90
CA ALA A 7 -38.14 -33.39 -12.43
C ALA A 7 -36.94 -32.97 -11.55
N SER A 8 -35.76 -33.11 -12.14
CA SER A 8 -34.53 -32.34 -11.95
C SER A 8 -34.60 -31.17 -10.93
N LYS A 9 -34.26 -31.47 -9.66
CA LYS A 9 -33.93 -30.45 -8.63
C LYS A 9 -32.42 -30.35 -8.35
N ALA A 10 -31.63 -31.24 -8.96
CA ALA A 10 -30.18 -31.37 -8.78
C ALA A 10 -29.28 -30.25 -9.38
N PRO A 11 -29.64 -29.48 -10.43
CA PRO A 11 -28.69 -28.57 -11.06
C PRO A 11 -28.52 -27.22 -10.34
N ALA A 12 -29.40 -26.87 -9.40
CA ALA A 12 -29.32 -25.61 -8.65
C ALA A 12 -28.42 -25.73 -7.41
N GLU A 13 -28.53 -26.81 -6.64
CA GLU A 13 -27.68 -27.04 -5.46
C GLU A 13 -26.22 -27.26 -5.81
N SER A 14 -25.92 -27.92 -6.94
CA SER A 14 -24.54 -28.11 -7.41
C SER A 14 -23.88 -26.78 -7.82
N LYS A 15 -24.64 -25.86 -8.44
CA LYS A 15 -24.14 -24.52 -8.80
C LYS A 15 -23.93 -23.63 -7.59
N VAL A 16 -24.83 -23.64 -6.61
CA VAL A 16 -24.69 -22.87 -5.36
C VAL A 16 -23.49 -23.37 -4.55
N THR A 17 -23.28 -24.69 -4.49
CA THR A 17 -22.13 -25.30 -3.80
C THR A 17 -20.80 -24.97 -4.50
N ALA A 18 -20.77 -24.98 -5.85
CA ALA A 18 -19.59 -24.58 -6.62
C ALA A 18 -19.27 -23.08 -6.50
N LEU A 19 -20.29 -22.20 -6.45
CA LEU A 19 -20.10 -20.77 -6.22
C LEU A 19 -19.57 -20.48 -4.81
N ARG A 20 -20.09 -21.19 -3.80
CA ARG A 20 -19.63 -21.05 -2.41
C ARG A 20 -18.20 -21.55 -2.23
N SER A 21 -17.83 -22.68 -2.83
CA SER A 21 -16.45 -23.19 -2.78
C SER A 21 -15.48 -22.26 -3.52
N ALA A 22 -15.87 -21.70 -4.65
CA ALA A 22 -15.09 -20.69 -5.38
C ALA A 22 -14.95 -19.36 -4.61
N ALA A 23 -15.98 -18.95 -3.87
CA ALA A 23 -15.91 -17.76 -3.02
C ALA A 23 -14.98 -17.97 -1.81
N LEU A 24 -15.06 -19.14 -1.16
CA LEU A 24 -14.19 -19.50 -0.05
C LEU A 24 -12.73 -19.65 -0.48
N SER A 25 -12.46 -20.21 -1.66
CA SER A 25 -11.09 -20.35 -2.18
C SER A 25 -10.47 -18.98 -2.51
N LYS A 26 -11.26 -18.06 -3.08
CA LYS A 26 -10.83 -16.67 -3.29
C LYS A 26 -10.57 -15.95 -1.97
N LEU A 27 -11.47 -16.09 -0.99
CA LEU A 27 -11.30 -15.49 0.33
C LEU A 27 -10.02 -16.00 1.01
N LYS A 28 -9.78 -17.32 0.95
CA LYS A 28 -8.55 -17.94 1.48
C LYS A 28 -7.32 -17.37 0.77
N ALA A 29 -7.32 -17.32 -0.56
CA ALA A 29 -6.18 -16.76 -1.31
C ALA A 29 -5.91 -15.29 -0.97
N SER A 30 -6.95 -14.46 -0.82
CA SER A 30 -6.83 -13.07 -0.40
C SER A 30 -6.31 -12.93 1.03
N TRP A 31 -6.76 -13.80 1.94
CA TRP A 31 -6.28 -13.82 3.32
C TRP A 31 -4.81 -14.21 3.41
N GLU A 32 -4.41 -15.27 2.72
CA GLU A 32 -3.00 -15.69 2.62
C GLU A 32 -2.13 -14.54 2.09
N LEU A 33 -2.59 -13.84 1.05
CA LEU A 33 -1.89 -12.67 0.52
C LEU A 33 -1.83 -11.52 1.52
N ALA A 34 -2.91 -11.24 2.26
CA ALA A 34 -2.94 -10.18 3.27
C ALA A 34 -1.97 -10.48 4.42
N VAL A 35 -2.00 -11.69 4.97
CA VAL A 35 -1.05 -12.16 6.00
C VAL A 35 0.38 -12.12 5.46
N TYR A 36 0.56 -12.47 4.18
CA TYR A 36 1.85 -12.37 3.52
C TYR A 36 2.33 -10.93 3.40
N MET A 37 1.44 -9.95 3.17
CA MET A 37 1.83 -8.54 3.04
C MET A 37 1.93 -7.78 4.35
N LEU A 38 1.35 -8.32 5.42
CA LEU A 38 1.27 -7.67 6.72
C LEU A 38 2.62 -7.13 7.24
N PRO A 39 3.75 -7.86 7.18
CA PRO A 39 5.02 -7.34 7.70
C PRO A 39 5.50 -6.09 6.95
N GLN A 40 5.41 -6.08 5.63
CA GLN A 40 5.86 -4.96 4.80
C GLN A 40 4.95 -3.74 5.00
N LEU A 41 3.63 -3.96 5.05
CA LEU A 41 2.65 -2.92 5.32
C LEU A 41 2.86 -2.30 6.70
N ALA A 42 3.03 -3.14 7.72
CA ALA A 42 3.27 -2.69 9.09
C ALA A 42 4.52 -1.79 9.16
N VAL A 43 5.66 -2.24 8.63
CA VAL A 43 6.90 -1.46 8.63
C VAL A 43 6.73 -0.15 7.84
N ALA A 44 6.19 -0.21 6.62
CA ALA A 44 6.05 0.96 5.76
C ALA A 44 5.14 2.03 6.40
N PHE A 45 3.97 1.65 6.91
CA PHE A 45 3.06 2.59 7.56
C PHE A 45 3.61 3.11 8.89
N SER A 46 4.22 2.25 9.71
CA SER A 46 4.81 2.69 10.98
C SER A 46 5.97 3.66 10.78
N PHE A 47 6.81 3.43 9.76
CA PHE A 47 7.89 4.36 9.43
C PHE A 47 7.40 5.67 8.84
N ALA A 48 6.48 5.64 7.87
CA ALA A 48 5.88 6.85 7.32
C ALA A 48 5.15 7.65 8.42
N GLY A 49 4.34 6.97 9.23
CA GLY A 49 3.63 7.58 10.35
C GLY A 49 4.57 8.17 11.39
N SER A 50 5.61 7.43 11.81
CA SER A 50 6.61 7.92 12.77
C SER A 50 7.41 9.11 12.22
N ALA A 51 7.79 9.09 10.94
CA ALA A 51 8.50 10.19 10.32
C ALA A 51 7.64 11.45 10.27
N LEU A 52 6.39 11.32 9.85
CA LEU A 52 5.50 12.46 9.70
C LEU A 52 5.01 12.96 11.07
N LEU A 53 4.34 12.11 11.85
CA LEU A 53 3.64 12.52 13.07
C LEU A 53 4.58 12.82 14.24
N MET A 54 5.69 12.08 14.37
CA MET A 54 6.56 12.18 15.55
C MET A 54 7.80 13.03 15.31
N LYS A 55 8.06 13.46 14.06
CA LYS A 55 9.27 14.20 13.71
C LYS A 55 8.96 15.42 12.84
N VAL A 56 8.43 15.24 11.63
CA VAL A 56 8.22 16.35 10.69
C VAL A 56 7.15 17.33 11.17
N LEU A 57 5.96 16.86 11.57
CA LEU A 57 4.87 17.73 12.03
C LEU A 57 5.28 18.61 13.23
N PRO A 58 5.87 18.03 14.31
CA PRO A 58 6.37 18.83 15.44
C PRO A 58 7.42 19.85 15.02
N LEU A 59 8.39 19.46 14.18
CA LEU A 59 9.45 20.38 13.73
C LEU A 59 8.96 21.47 12.77
N ALA A 60 7.85 21.23 12.07
CA ALA A 60 7.19 22.21 11.22
C ALA A 60 6.26 23.15 12.01
N GLY A 61 6.12 22.98 13.33
CA GLY A 61 5.18 23.75 14.15
C GLY A 61 3.70 23.43 13.87
N LEU A 62 3.42 22.26 13.30
CA LEU A 62 2.07 21.80 12.94
C LEU A 62 1.45 20.88 13.99
N ALA A 63 2.23 20.46 15.00
CA ALA A 63 1.75 19.72 16.15
C ALA A 63 1.46 20.68 17.34
N PRO A 64 0.65 20.26 18.33
CA PRO A 64 0.47 21.03 19.56
C PRO A 64 1.83 21.36 20.21
N ALA A 65 2.00 22.59 20.71
CA ALA A 65 3.27 23.05 21.28
C ALA A 65 3.78 22.14 22.41
N THR A 66 2.88 21.66 23.26
CA THR A 66 3.21 20.71 24.34
C THR A 66 3.81 19.40 23.81
N MET A 67 3.27 18.87 22.71
CA MET A 67 3.80 17.67 22.05
C MET A 67 5.19 17.92 21.46
N GLN A 68 5.41 19.11 20.88
CA GLN A 68 6.71 19.47 20.31
C GLN A 68 7.78 19.57 21.39
N GLU A 69 7.49 20.22 22.51
CA GLU A 69 8.40 20.35 23.65
C GLU A 69 8.74 18.99 24.28
N GLU A 70 7.74 18.15 24.52
CA GLU A 70 7.94 16.79 25.06
C GLU A 70 8.82 15.94 24.13
N LEU A 71 8.60 16.03 22.82
CA LEU A 71 9.42 15.30 21.84
C LEU A 71 10.84 15.85 21.79
N LEU A 72 11.04 17.15 21.65
CA LEU A 72 12.39 17.73 21.62
C LEU A 72 13.18 17.38 22.88
N SER A 73 12.56 17.51 24.06
CA SER A 73 13.18 17.11 25.33
C SER A 73 13.54 15.62 25.37
N ALA A 74 12.68 14.74 24.81
CA ALA A 74 13.00 13.32 24.71
C ALA A 74 14.21 13.06 23.80
N TYR A 75 14.28 13.72 22.64
CA TYR A 75 15.42 13.57 21.73
C TYR A 75 16.71 14.20 22.27
N GLU A 76 16.63 15.27 23.06
CA GLU A 76 17.75 15.78 23.85
C GLU A 76 18.27 14.72 24.84
N GLY A 77 17.35 14.03 25.52
CA GLY A 77 17.69 12.88 26.34
C GLY A 77 18.36 11.76 25.53
N PHE A 78 17.89 11.47 24.32
CA PHE A 78 18.46 10.44 23.46
C PHE A 78 19.88 10.77 22.99
N VAL A 79 20.15 12.00 22.54
CA VAL A 79 21.50 12.39 22.09
C VAL A 79 22.51 12.37 23.24
N ALA A 80 22.06 12.53 24.48
CA ALA A 80 22.89 12.46 25.68
C ALA A 80 23.20 11.03 26.14
N LEU A 81 22.57 9.99 25.56
CA LEU A 81 22.76 8.61 26.00
C LEU A 81 24.21 8.15 25.78
N PRO A 82 24.78 7.33 26.70
CA PRO A 82 26.20 6.94 26.65
C PRO A 82 26.64 6.24 25.36
N LEU A 83 25.74 5.49 24.70
CA LEU A 83 26.04 4.80 23.44
C LEU A 83 25.89 5.70 22.20
N LEU A 84 25.09 6.77 22.27
CA LEU A 84 24.84 7.67 21.15
C LEU A 84 25.75 8.88 21.17
N LYS A 85 26.01 9.45 22.35
CA LYS A 85 26.81 10.66 22.53
C LYS A 85 28.18 10.59 21.84
N PRO A 86 28.98 9.50 21.93
CA PRO A 86 30.29 9.42 21.27
C PRO A 86 30.21 9.46 19.74
N VAL A 87 29.08 9.06 19.15
CA VAL A 87 28.86 9.04 17.70
C VAL A 87 28.29 10.38 17.23
N LEU A 88 27.36 10.97 17.99
CA LEU A 88 26.62 12.16 17.59
C LEU A 88 27.35 13.47 17.91
N ALA A 89 28.07 13.54 19.03
CA ALA A 89 28.74 14.77 19.47
C ALA A 89 29.83 15.24 18.50
N PRO A 90 30.72 14.38 17.94
CA PRO A 90 31.71 14.80 16.95
C PRO A 90 31.09 15.35 15.66
N LEU A 91 29.86 14.94 15.34
CA LEU A 91 29.12 15.37 14.16
C LEU A 91 28.30 16.65 14.41
N GLY A 92 28.31 17.18 15.64
CA GLY A 92 27.47 18.32 16.02
C GLY A 92 25.97 18.04 15.92
N VAL A 93 25.56 16.77 16.01
CA VAL A 93 24.16 16.36 15.85
C VAL A 93 23.41 16.56 17.17
N GLY A 94 22.53 17.55 17.20
CA GLY A 94 21.59 17.79 18.29
C GLY A 94 20.29 17.01 18.13
N ALA A 95 19.33 17.29 19.02
CA ALA A 95 18.02 16.62 19.03
C ALA A 95 17.26 16.81 17.71
N ARG A 96 17.25 18.04 17.18
CA ARG A 96 16.55 18.38 15.94
C ARG A 96 17.15 17.67 14.73
N GLU A 97 18.48 17.66 14.64
CA GLU A 97 19.23 17.00 13.57
C GLU A 97 19.01 15.48 13.62
N LEU A 98 19.03 14.89 14.81
CA LEU A 98 18.72 13.47 15.01
C LEU A 98 17.28 13.15 14.57
N MET A 99 16.30 13.97 14.97
CA MET A 99 14.91 13.82 14.55
C MET A 99 14.77 13.85 13.03
N LEU A 100 15.39 14.83 12.35
CA LEU A 100 15.34 14.94 10.89
C LEU A 100 16.05 13.77 10.20
N GLY A 101 17.24 13.39 10.67
CA GLY A 101 18.00 12.26 10.12
C GLY A 101 17.20 10.95 10.21
N LEU A 102 16.57 10.68 11.35
CA LEU A 102 15.69 9.52 11.52
C LEU A 102 14.42 9.63 10.67
N ALA A 103 13.84 10.82 10.51
CA ALA A 103 12.66 11.01 9.65
C ALA A 103 13.00 10.65 8.19
N LEU A 104 14.14 11.13 7.69
CA LEU A 104 14.60 10.83 6.33
C LEU A 104 14.88 9.34 6.16
N ALA A 105 15.57 8.70 7.11
CA ALA A 105 15.84 7.27 7.06
C ALA A 105 14.55 6.42 7.09
N HIS A 106 13.57 6.81 7.92
CA HIS A 106 12.25 6.17 7.97
C HIS A 106 11.48 6.33 6.65
N LEU A 107 11.41 7.54 6.09
CA LEU A 107 10.74 7.78 4.80
C LEU A 107 11.41 7.03 3.66
N PHE A 108 12.75 6.99 3.65
CA PHE A 108 13.51 6.24 2.67
C PHE A 108 13.22 4.73 2.77
N ALA A 109 13.24 4.16 3.97
CA ALA A 109 12.89 2.75 4.18
C ALA A 109 11.44 2.44 3.82
N ALA A 110 10.49 3.32 4.12
CA ALA A 110 9.11 3.19 3.67
C ALA A 110 9.02 3.23 2.14
N ALA A 111 9.74 4.13 1.48
CA ALA A 111 9.81 4.22 0.03
C ALA A 111 10.41 2.95 -0.60
N LEU A 112 11.43 2.34 0.01
CA LEU A 112 12.01 1.06 -0.43
C LEU A 112 11.00 -0.11 -0.38
N LEU A 113 10.02 -0.07 0.51
CA LEU A 113 8.96 -1.08 0.59
C LEU A 113 7.82 -0.83 -0.40
N VAL A 114 7.60 0.43 -0.78
CA VAL A 114 6.46 0.82 -1.64
C VAL A 114 6.84 0.86 -3.12
N LEU A 115 7.98 1.46 -3.46
CA LEU A 115 8.33 1.85 -4.83
C LEU A 115 9.08 0.76 -5.61
N PRO A 116 10.30 0.34 -5.23
CA PRO A 116 11.06 -0.58 -6.03
C PRO A 116 10.52 -2.02 -5.92
N LYS A 117 10.81 -2.83 -6.95
CA LYS A 117 10.45 -4.25 -6.99
C LYS A 117 11.67 -5.10 -6.64
N GLY A 118 11.41 -6.25 -5.99
CA GLY A 118 12.41 -7.27 -5.70
C GLY A 118 12.81 -7.35 -4.23
N PRO A 119 13.60 -8.37 -3.88
CA PRO A 119 13.90 -8.70 -2.48
C PRO A 119 14.89 -7.74 -1.83
N VAL A 120 15.87 -7.22 -2.56
CA VAL A 120 16.95 -6.39 -1.98
C VAL A 120 16.42 -5.13 -1.27
N PRO A 121 15.55 -4.30 -1.87
CA PRO A 121 14.99 -3.13 -1.19
C PRO A 121 14.24 -3.49 0.10
N ALA A 122 13.43 -4.55 0.05
CA ALA A 122 12.67 -5.01 1.21
C ALA A 122 13.59 -5.53 2.33
N ARG A 123 14.71 -6.17 1.97
CA ARG A 123 15.73 -6.60 2.92
C ARG A 123 16.43 -5.42 3.58
N CYS A 124 16.84 -4.42 2.81
CA CYS A 124 17.43 -3.19 3.35
C CYS A 124 16.46 -2.47 4.30
N ALA A 125 15.20 -2.33 3.91
CA ALA A 125 14.17 -1.75 4.76
C ALA A 125 13.89 -2.59 6.01
N GLY A 126 13.89 -3.93 5.88
CA GLY A 126 13.75 -4.86 6.99
C GLY A 126 14.89 -4.78 8.00
N LEU A 127 16.14 -4.70 7.51
CA LEU A 127 17.31 -4.47 8.35
C LEU A 127 17.23 -3.14 9.09
N TRP A 128 16.85 -2.07 8.38
CA TRP A 128 16.65 -0.77 9.01
C TRP A 128 15.52 -0.79 10.05
N ALA A 129 14.41 -1.50 9.80
CA ALA A 129 13.34 -1.72 10.78
C ALA A 129 13.85 -2.38 12.06
N MET A 130 14.67 -3.41 11.94
CA MET A 130 15.26 -4.06 13.10
C MET A 130 16.17 -3.09 13.89
N VAL A 131 17.06 -2.38 13.21
CA VAL A 131 17.97 -1.40 13.84
C VAL A 131 17.19 -0.26 14.50
N ALA A 132 16.21 0.31 13.79
CA ALA A 132 15.42 1.43 14.28
C ALA A 132 14.57 1.04 15.50
N MET A 133 13.97 -0.15 15.52
CA MET A 133 13.17 -0.61 16.66
C MET A 133 14.04 -0.96 17.87
N ALA A 134 15.21 -1.58 17.66
CA ALA A 134 16.16 -1.83 18.75
C ALA A 134 16.70 -0.52 19.34
N GLY A 135 17.05 0.44 18.48
CA GLY A 135 17.48 1.77 18.91
C GLY A 135 16.38 2.55 19.63
N ALA A 136 15.14 2.52 19.12
CA ALA A 136 14.00 3.15 19.77
C ALA A 136 13.70 2.53 21.14
N GLU A 137 13.76 1.20 21.26
CA GLU A 137 13.58 0.54 22.55
C GLU A 137 14.68 0.94 23.53
N TYR A 138 15.95 0.88 23.12
CA TYR A 138 17.07 1.32 23.95
C TYR A 138 16.87 2.76 24.43
N CYS A 139 16.56 3.68 23.52
CA CYS A 139 16.35 5.09 23.82
C CYS A 139 15.20 5.29 24.82
N THR A 140 14.03 4.71 24.55
CA THR A 140 12.83 4.92 25.38
C THR A 140 12.93 4.26 26.75
N ARG A 141 13.54 3.07 26.85
CA ARG A 141 13.75 2.41 28.16
C ARG A 141 14.82 3.10 28.98
N SER A 142 15.87 3.63 28.35
CA SER A 142 16.97 4.30 29.06
C SER A 142 16.58 5.67 29.60
N THR A 143 15.66 6.38 28.94
CA THR A 143 15.21 7.71 29.39
C THR A 143 13.84 7.69 30.07
N GLY A 144 13.16 6.54 30.09
CA GLY A 144 11.79 6.43 30.61
C GLY A 144 10.75 7.15 29.74
N PHE A 145 11.09 7.50 28.49
CA PHE A 145 10.15 8.16 27.58
C PHE A 145 8.98 7.25 27.22
N VAL A 146 7.80 7.84 27.21
CA VAL A 146 6.54 7.25 26.72
C VAL A 146 5.97 8.19 25.65
N PRO A 147 5.05 7.73 24.79
CA PRO A 147 4.43 8.59 23.78
C PRO A 147 3.95 9.93 24.39
N PRO A 148 4.13 11.04 23.65
CA PRO A 148 3.79 12.36 24.17
C PRO A 148 2.30 12.44 24.50
N MET A 149 1.93 13.32 25.41
CA MET A 149 0.56 13.50 25.90
C MET A 149 -0.03 12.27 26.64
N THR A 150 0.79 11.28 27.01
CA THR A 150 0.32 10.14 27.82
C THR A 150 0.01 10.60 29.25
N PRO A 151 -1.23 10.41 29.76
CA PRO A 151 -1.56 10.76 31.13
C PRO A 151 -0.69 10.02 32.15
N PRO A 152 -0.29 10.64 33.27
CA PRO A 152 0.62 10.05 34.26
C PRO A 152 0.22 8.64 34.74
N GLN A 153 -1.08 8.42 34.96
CA GLN A 153 -1.65 7.14 35.40
C GLN A 153 -1.49 6.01 34.39
N PHE A 154 -1.27 6.32 33.12
CA PHE A 154 -1.12 5.33 32.04
C PHE A 154 0.33 5.14 31.59
N LYS A 155 1.31 5.83 32.19
CA LYS A 155 2.73 5.74 31.78
C LYS A 155 3.24 4.31 31.73
N TRP A 156 2.91 3.49 32.73
CA TRP A 156 3.32 2.09 32.76
C TRP A 156 2.70 1.28 31.59
N HIS A 157 1.40 1.45 31.36
CA HIS A 157 0.70 0.77 30.25
C HIS A 157 1.26 1.20 28.90
N ALA A 158 1.45 2.51 28.68
CA ALA A 158 2.01 3.04 27.44
C ALA A 158 3.45 2.55 27.20
N SER A 159 4.24 2.44 28.27
CA SER A 159 5.58 1.86 28.25
C SER A 159 5.54 0.40 27.77
N VAL A 160 4.69 -0.44 28.39
CA VAL A 160 4.57 -1.86 28.04
C VAL A 160 4.07 -2.04 26.59
N ILE A 161 3.02 -1.31 26.21
CA ILE A 161 2.50 -1.34 24.84
C ILE A 161 3.57 -0.90 23.84
N GLY A 162 4.33 0.15 24.16
CA GLY A 162 5.45 0.63 23.36
C GLY A 162 6.49 -0.46 23.09
N THR A 163 6.93 -1.18 24.12
CA THR A 163 7.86 -2.31 23.97
C THR A 163 7.30 -3.41 23.07
N PHE A 164 6.02 -3.79 23.24
CA PHE A 164 5.39 -4.78 22.37
C PHE A 164 5.27 -4.30 20.91
N CYS A 165 4.96 -3.02 20.69
CA CYS A 165 4.94 -2.42 19.36
C CYS A 165 6.34 -2.45 18.70
N HIS A 166 7.40 -2.09 19.43
CA HIS A 166 8.77 -2.18 18.93
C HIS A 166 9.15 -3.62 18.59
N LEU A 167 8.84 -4.59 19.46
CA LEU A 167 9.12 -6.01 19.21
C LEU A 167 8.35 -6.53 17.99
N PHE A 168 7.07 -6.20 17.87
CA PHE A 168 6.25 -6.60 16.71
C PHE A 168 6.84 -6.06 15.40
N LEU A 169 7.21 -4.78 15.37
CA LEU A 169 7.80 -4.15 14.18
C LEU A 169 9.20 -4.68 13.90
N PHE A 170 9.99 -5.00 14.92
CA PHE A 170 11.28 -5.69 14.78
C PHE A 170 11.10 -7.05 14.09
N CYS A 171 10.15 -7.86 14.55
CA CYS A 171 9.82 -9.14 13.93
C CYS A 171 9.31 -8.99 12.49
N CYS A 172 8.53 -7.94 12.21
CA CYS A 172 8.11 -7.63 10.84
C CYS A 172 9.30 -7.22 9.95
N GLY A 173 10.26 -6.47 10.50
CA GLY A 173 11.54 -6.16 9.86
C GLY A 173 12.34 -7.42 9.55
N ALA A 174 12.48 -8.33 10.51
CA ALA A 174 13.12 -9.63 10.32
C ALA A 174 12.42 -10.46 9.23
N ALA A 175 11.09 -10.49 9.22
CA ALA A 175 10.32 -11.16 8.16
C ALA A 175 10.59 -10.53 6.78
N CYS A 176 10.77 -9.22 6.68
CA CYS A 176 11.16 -8.56 5.42
C CYS A 176 12.60 -8.90 5.01
N LEU A 177 13.51 -9.08 5.99
CA LEU A 177 14.92 -9.40 5.77
C LEU A 177 15.14 -10.85 5.29
N PHE A 178 14.43 -11.81 5.87
CA PHE A 178 14.67 -13.24 5.60
C PHE A 178 13.76 -13.85 4.54
N ARG A 179 12.76 -13.11 4.04
CA ARG A 179 11.90 -13.64 2.98
C ARG A 179 12.59 -13.68 1.62
N GLU A 180 12.35 -14.77 0.91
CA GLU A 180 12.83 -14.98 -0.46
C GLU A 180 11.94 -14.30 -1.50
N LYS A 181 10.63 -14.25 -1.23
CA LYS A 181 9.63 -13.59 -2.07
C LYS A 181 9.18 -12.30 -1.39
N THR A 182 9.12 -11.23 -2.17
CA THR A 182 8.69 -9.92 -1.71
C THR A 182 7.84 -9.31 -2.80
N PHE A 183 6.66 -8.81 -2.47
CA PHE A 183 5.87 -8.05 -3.41
C PHE A 183 6.16 -6.56 -3.22
N SER A 184 6.07 -5.79 -4.29
CA SER A 184 6.02 -4.33 -4.20
C SER A 184 4.57 -3.95 -3.93
N LEU A 185 4.34 -3.08 -2.95
CA LEU A 185 3.00 -2.55 -2.67
C LEU A 185 2.44 -1.75 -3.86
N GLY A 186 3.31 -1.08 -4.64
CA GLY A 186 2.93 -0.44 -5.91
C GLY A 186 2.42 -1.43 -6.96
N ALA A 187 2.98 -2.65 -7.01
CA ALA A 187 2.48 -3.71 -7.88
C ALA A 187 1.11 -4.25 -7.42
N LEU A 188 0.83 -4.20 -6.11
CA LEU A 188 -0.45 -4.62 -5.54
C LEU A 188 -1.57 -3.60 -5.80
N SER A 189 -1.30 -2.30 -5.70
CA SER A 189 -2.25 -1.23 -6.06
C SER A 189 -2.64 -1.30 -7.54
N PHE A 190 -1.65 -1.57 -8.42
CA PHE A 190 -1.90 -1.81 -9.84
C PHE A 190 -2.67 -3.11 -10.10
N ALA A 191 -2.41 -4.18 -9.35
CA ALA A 191 -3.18 -5.42 -9.46
C ALA A 191 -4.62 -5.21 -8.98
N TYR A 192 -4.83 -4.54 -7.85
CA TYR A 192 -6.16 -4.25 -7.31
C TYR A 192 -6.97 -3.33 -8.23
N SER A 193 -6.34 -2.34 -8.87
CA SER A 193 -7.02 -1.49 -9.87
C SER A 193 -7.42 -2.27 -11.12
N LEU A 194 -6.59 -3.22 -11.58
CA LEU A 194 -6.94 -4.13 -12.68
C LEU A 194 -8.07 -5.11 -12.32
N PHE A 195 -8.13 -5.59 -11.07
CA PHE A 195 -9.23 -6.45 -10.60
C PHE A 195 -10.53 -5.66 -10.38
N ALA A 196 -10.46 -4.45 -9.82
CA ALA A 196 -11.60 -3.55 -9.67
C ALA A 196 -12.17 -3.12 -11.03
N SER A 197 -11.29 -2.84 -12.00
CA SER A 197 -11.72 -2.43 -13.36
C SER A 197 -12.36 -3.58 -14.16
N LYS A 198 -12.11 -4.84 -13.82
CA LYS A 198 -12.79 -6.01 -14.43
C LYS A 198 -14.19 -6.27 -13.84
N SER A 199 -14.55 -5.69 -12.69
CA SER A 199 -15.87 -5.84 -12.07
C SER A 199 -16.94 -4.91 -12.68
N GLY A 200 -16.57 -3.96 -13.55
CA GLY A 200 -17.47 -2.93 -14.09
C GLY A 200 -18.00 -3.18 -15.51
N LYS A 201 -17.68 -4.32 -16.15
CA LYS A 201 -18.15 -4.64 -17.51
C LYS A 201 -19.08 -5.86 -17.51
N SER A 202 -20.26 -5.70 -16.90
CA SER A 202 -21.40 -6.59 -17.15
C SER A 202 -22.36 -5.89 -18.09
N ASN A 203 -22.69 -6.57 -19.19
CA ASN A 203 -23.49 -6.11 -20.32
C ASN A 203 -24.85 -5.54 -19.90
N ASN A 204 -25.17 -4.34 -20.39
CA ASN A 204 -26.57 -3.96 -20.63
C ASN A 204 -26.74 -3.66 -22.12
N LYS A 205 -27.00 -4.70 -22.91
CA LYS A 205 -27.68 -4.58 -24.21
C LYS A 205 -29.13 -4.95 -23.94
N GLU A 206 -29.90 -3.97 -23.48
CA GLU A 206 -31.34 -4.10 -23.35
C GLU A 206 -31.94 -3.97 -24.76
N LYS A 207 -32.35 -5.12 -25.30
CA LYS A 207 -33.05 -5.24 -26.56
C LYS A 207 -34.55 -5.19 -26.22
N VAL A 208 -35.11 -3.99 -26.09
CA VAL A 208 -36.56 -3.81 -25.95
C VAL A 208 -37.18 -3.77 -27.33
N ALA A 209 -37.96 -4.82 -27.63
CA ALA A 209 -38.80 -4.91 -28.81
C ALA A 209 -40.02 -3.98 -28.66
N SER A 210 -40.30 -3.21 -29.71
CA SER A 210 -41.52 -2.41 -29.85
C SER A 210 -42.36 -3.04 -30.97
N PRO A 211 -43.65 -3.38 -30.77
CA PRO A 211 -44.53 -3.78 -31.85
C PRO A 211 -45.52 -2.65 -32.19
N ALA A 212 -45.58 -2.25 -33.46
CA ALA A 212 -46.82 -1.85 -34.15
C ALA A 212 -46.53 -1.60 -35.64
N LYS A 213 -47.49 -1.96 -36.47
CA LYS A 213 -47.43 -2.23 -37.90
C LYS A 213 -48.42 -1.31 -38.61
N ALA A 214 -48.01 -0.58 -39.66
CA ALA A 214 -48.80 -0.06 -40.80
C ALA A 214 -47.92 0.97 -41.55
N LYS A 215 -47.86 1.16 -42.86
CA LYS A 215 -48.34 0.54 -44.12
C LYS A 215 -47.55 1.28 -45.24
N PRO A 216 -47.29 0.70 -46.43
CA PRO A 216 -46.37 1.28 -47.41
C PRO A 216 -47.06 2.04 -48.56
N THR A 217 -46.44 3.14 -49.02
CA THR A 217 -46.65 3.87 -50.29
C THR A 217 -45.60 4.98 -50.34
N SER A 218 -44.97 5.43 -51.42
CA SER A 218 -44.68 4.98 -52.79
C SER A 218 -43.80 6.08 -53.41
N THR A 219 -42.96 5.70 -54.38
CA THR A 219 -42.49 6.54 -55.51
C THR A 219 -41.33 7.55 -55.33
N SER A 220 -40.27 7.28 -56.11
CA SER A 220 -39.51 8.17 -57.00
C SER A 220 -37.99 8.32 -56.73
N THR A 221 -37.24 7.89 -57.75
CA THR A 221 -35.79 8.00 -58.03
C THR A 221 -35.49 9.38 -58.68
N PRO A 222 -34.27 9.71 -59.15
CA PRO A 222 -32.96 9.98 -58.51
C PRO A 222 -32.39 11.39 -58.87
N ALA A 223 -31.28 11.83 -58.23
CA ALA A 223 -30.25 12.72 -58.83
C ALA A 223 -29.04 12.82 -57.88
N GLY A 224 -27.82 12.40 -58.26
CA GLY A 224 -26.75 13.28 -58.80
C GLY A 224 -25.87 13.81 -57.64
N SER A 225 -24.56 13.53 -57.52
CA SER A 225 -23.49 13.83 -58.47
C SER A 225 -22.14 13.24 -58.00
N ARG A 226 -21.25 12.97 -58.97
CA ARG A 226 -19.85 12.47 -58.88
C ARG A 226 -18.91 13.53 -58.29
N LYS A 227 -17.80 13.23 -57.60
CA LYS A 227 -16.42 12.87 -58.10
C LYS A 227 -15.51 12.73 -56.85
N ARG A 228 -14.75 11.64 -56.59
CA ARG A 228 -13.34 11.31 -57.02
C ARG A 228 -12.37 12.49 -56.97
N ASP A 229 -11.14 12.43 -56.46
CA ASP A 229 -10.11 11.37 -56.39
C ASP A 229 -9.02 11.81 -55.35
N SER A 230 -8.43 10.91 -54.56
CA SER A 230 -7.07 10.29 -54.71
C SER A 230 -5.91 11.29 -54.60
N THR A 231 -4.87 11.14 -53.73
CA THR A 231 -3.78 10.14 -53.76
C THR A 231 -2.80 10.40 -52.54
N PRO A 232 -1.64 9.72 -52.34
CA PRO A 232 -1.33 8.76 -51.25
C PRO A 232 -0.15 9.20 -50.31
N PRO A 233 0.34 8.38 -49.33
CA PRO A 233 1.42 8.78 -48.42
C PRO A 233 2.82 8.38 -48.94
N PRO A 234 3.89 9.13 -48.60
CA PRO A 234 5.25 8.77 -48.99
C PRO A 234 5.97 7.84 -47.99
N THR A 235 6.70 6.90 -48.58
CA THR A 235 7.61 5.89 -48.02
C THR A 235 9.04 6.41 -47.78
N LYS A 236 9.82 5.65 -47.01
CA LYS A 236 11.24 5.81 -46.66
C LYS A 236 12.18 5.77 -47.89
N ASP A 237 13.28 6.54 -47.87
CA ASP A 237 14.67 6.04 -47.91
C ASP A 237 15.75 7.14 -48.15
N GLY A 238 16.96 6.89 -47.62
CA GLY A 238 18.26 7.43 -48.09
C GLY A 238 18.82 8.64 -47.33
N ARG A 239 19.89 8.61 -46.51
CA ARG A 239 21.30 8.14 -46.63
C ARG A 239 22.30 9.29 -46.96
N LYS A 240 23.27 9.47 -46.03
CA LYS A 240 24.71 9.88 -46.13
C LYS A 240 25.19 11.35 -46.06
N SER A 241 26.22 11.50 -45.20
CA SER A 241 27.41 12.39 -45.19
C SER A 241 27.18 13.90 -45.15
N LYS A 242 27.91 14.70 -44.36
CA LYS A 242 29.29 14.62 -43.86
C LYS A 242 29.36 14.95 -42.37
#